data_AF-A0A7Y4JRG4-F1
#
_entry.id   AF-A0A7Y4JRG4-F1
#
_cell.length_a   1.000
_cell.length_b   1.000
_cell.length_c   1.000
_cell.angle_alpha   90.00
_cell.angle_beta   90.00
_cell.angle_gamma   90.00
#
_symmetry.space_group_name_H-M   'P 1'
#
loop_
_entity.id
_entity.type
_entity.pdbx_description
1 polymer ?
#
loop_
_entity_poly.entity_id
_entity_poly.type
_entity_poly.pdbx_seq_one_letter_code
_entity_poly.pdbx_strand_id
1 'polypeptide(L)'
;MADAPARRGWGFGLALLAALILVVARASDEREFARLLKQSAPGWLFVAVLLQAATYLSQSAVWRAVLRRTRFHVPLGALYTMSFAKLFVDQALPSAGISGAALSATVLFRGFSFYLPLLPGLWLSRGVLRE
;
A
#
# COMPACT_ATOMS: atom_id res chain seq x y z
N MET A 1 -27.08 29.97 12.86
CA MET A 1 -25.60 29.84 12.76
C MET A 1 -25.28 28.36 12.57
N ALA A 2 -25.08 27.99 11.30
CA ALA A 2 -24.53 26.76 10.72
C ALA A 2 -24.96 25.36 11.20
N ASP A 3 -25.53 24.63 10.25
CA ASP A 3 -25.99 23.24 10.23
C ASP A 3 -24.86 22.21 10.35
N ALA A 4 -25.14 21.08 11.01
CA ALA A 4 -24.30 19.89 10.96
C ALA A 4 -25.04 18.72 10.28
N PRO A 5 -24.59 18.29 9.09
CA PRO A 5 -24.89 16.93 8.66
C PRO A 5 -23.66 16.23 8.04
N ALA A 6 -22.63 15.96 8.84
CA ALA A 6 -21.54 15.03 8.48
C ALA A 6 -21.91 13.54 8.69
N ARG A 7 -23.21 13.19 8.71
CA ARG A 7 -23.71 11.84 9.05
C ARG A 7 -23.83 10.87 7.87
N ARG A 8 -23.67 11.34 6.63
CA ARG A 8 -23.97 10.55 5.41
C ARG A 8 -22.82 9.65 4.93
N GLY A 9 -21.57 9.91 5.36
CA GLY A 9 -20.40 9.13 4.96
C GLY A 9 -20.18 7.82 5.75
N TRP A 10 -20.77 7.71 6.95
CA TRP A 10 -20.58 6.54 7.83
C TRP A 10 -21.44 5.33 7.43
N GLY A 11 -22.56 5.55 6.74
CA GLY A 11 -23.48 4.46 6.36
C GLY A 11 -22.85 3.46 5.40
N PHE A 12 -22.06 3.94 4.44
CA PHE A 12 -21.33 3.08 3.50
C PHE A 12 -20.24 2.26 4.20
N GLY A 13 -19.49 2.90 5.12
CA GLY A 13 -18.45 2.21 5.90
C GLY A 13 -19.03 1.12 6.81
N LEU A 14 -20.15 1.39 7.46
CA LEU A 14 -20.85 0.41 8.30
C LEU A 14 -21.45 -0.74 7.46
N ALA A 15 -22.03 -0.44 6.30
CA ALA A 15 -22.56 -1.47 5.41
C ALA A 15 -21.46 -2.38 4.87
N LEU A 16 -20.31 -1.81 4.51
CA LEU A 16 -19.14 -2.55 4.04
C LEU A 16 -18.52 -3.40 5.13
N LEU A 17 -18.43 -2.86 6.36
CA LEU A 17 -17.97 -3.60 7.54
C LEU A 17 -18.92 -4.76 7.86
N ALA A 18 -20.23 -4.52 7.83
CA ALA A 18 -21.23 -5.55 8.04
C ALA A 18 -21.14 -6.65 6.97
N ALA A 19 -21.01 -6.28 5.68
CA ALA A 19 -20.83 -7.24 4.59
C ALA A 19 -19.55 -8.07 4.76
N LEU A 20 -18.44 -7.44 5.16
CA LEU A 20 -17.18 -8.12 5.45
C LEU A 20 -17.34 -9.11 6.61
N ILE A 21 -17.94 -8.67 7.73
CA ILE A 21 -18.22 -9.54 8.88
C ILE A 21 -19.07 -10.73 8.45
N LEU A 22 -20.07 -10.50 7.59
CA LEU A 22 -20.98 -11.54 7.12
C LEU A 22 -20.26 -12.54 6.20
N VAL A 23 -19.41 -12.06 5.30
CA VAL A 23 -18.58 -12.92 4.42
C VAL A 23 -17.58 -13.73 5.24
N VAL A 24 -16.88 -13.10 6.18
CA VAL A 24 -15.91 -13.78 7.06
C VAL A 24 -16.63 -14.80 7.95
N ALA A 25 -17.76 -14.44 8.55
CA ALA A 25 -18.53 -15.35 9.39
C ALA A 25 -19.15 -16.52 8.59
N ARG A 26 -19.48 -16.31 7.30
CA ARG A 26 -20.00 -17.35 6.41
C ARG A 26 -18.89 -18.26 5.86
N ALA A 27 -17.69 -17.71 5.66
CA ALA A 27 -16.53 -18.43 5.12
C ALA A 27 -15.69 -19.12 6.21
N SER A 28 -15.82 -18.71 7.47
CA SER A 28 -15.09 -19.28 8.61
C SER A 28 -15.81 -20.52 9.12
N ASP A 29 -15.81 -21.58 8.32
CA ASP A 29 -16.05 -22.92 8.85
C ASP A 29 -14.77 -23.31 9.63
N GLU A 30 -14.72 -22.92 10.90
CA GLU A 30 -13.54 -23.02 11.79
C GLU A 30 -12.94 -24.44 11.78
N ARG A 31 -13.78 -25.44 11.51
CA ARG A 31 -13.44 -26.86 11.42
C ARG A 31 -12.73 -27.23 10.11
N GLU A 32 -13.11 -26.62 8.98
CA GLU A 32 -12.47 -26.81 7.68
C GLU A 32 -11.09 -26.14 7.67
N PHE A 33 -10.99 -24.92 8.22
CA PHE A 33 -9.72 -24.21 8.39
C PHE A 33 -8.77 -24.99 9.32
N ALA A 34 -9.26 -25.50 10.46
CA ALA A 34 -8.46 -26.33 11.36
C ALA A 34 -8.04 -27.67 10.74
N ARG A 35 -8.88 -28.27 9.88
CA ARG A 35 -8.55 -29.50 9.14
C ARG A 35 -7.49 -29.24 8.07
N LEU A 36 -7.61 -28.14 7.34
CA LEU A 36 -6.62 -27.67 6.37
C LEU A 36 -5.30 -27.28 7.05
N LEU A 37 -5.32 -26.63 8.22
CA LEU A 37 -4.12 -26.31 9.02
C LEU A 37 -3.41 -27.55 9.54
N LYS A 38 -4.15 -28.60 9.91
CA LYS A 38 -3.57 -29.88 10.34
C LYS A 38 -2.98 -30.68 9.18
N GLN A 39 -3.52 -30.57 7.97
CA GLN A 39 -2.98 -31.22 6.77
C GLN A 39 -1.89 -30.39 6.08
N SER A 40 -1.92 -29.07 6.21
CA SER A 40 -0.95 -28.17 5.61
C SER A 40 0.33 -28.20 6.43
N ALA A 41 1.44 -28.55 5.78
CA ALA A 41 2.75 -28.59 6.39
C ALA A 41 3.08 -27.25 7.10
N PRO A 42 3.07 -27.20 8.45
CA PRO A 42 3.11 -25.95 9.22
C PRO A 42 4.41 -25.15 9.02
N GLY A 43 5.46 -25.80 8.50
CA GLY A 43 6.70 -25.14 8.07
C GLY A 43 6.46 -24.07 7.00
N TRP A 44 5.52 -24.27 6.07
CA TRP A 44 5.21 -23.27 5.03
C TRP A 44 4.51 -22.03 5.58
N LEU A 45 3.71 -22.17 6.65
CA LEU A 45 3.14 -21.01 7.35
C LEU A 45 4.22 -20.16 8.00
N PHE A 46 5.22 -20.81 8.62
CA PHE A 46 6.35 -20.10 9.20
C PHE A 46 7.16 -19.37 8.13
N VAL A 47 7.42 -20.02 6.99
CA VAL A 47 8.08 -19.41 5.83
C VAL A 47 7.27 -18.21 5.32
N ALA A 48 5.94 -18.34 5.19
CA ALA A 48 5.07 -17.24 4.79
C ALA A 48 5.14 -16.05 5.76
N VAL A 49 5.12 -16.31 7.07
CA VAL A 49 5.26 -15.26 8.10
C VAL A 49 6.63 -14.58 8.01
N LEU A 50 7.70 -15.34 7.81
CA LEU A 50 9.05 -14.78 7.65
C LEU A 50 9.16 -13.92 6.38
N LEU A 51 8.62 -14.39 5.25
CA LEU A 51 8.56 -13.64 3.99
C LEU A 51 7.75 -12.34 4.16
N GLN A 52 6.64 -12.42 4.91
CA GLN A 52 5.82 -11.26 5.20
C GLN A 52 6.58 -10.23 6.07
N ALA A 53 7.27 -10.69 7.11
CA ALA A 53 8.11 -9.84 7.95
C ALA A 53 9.26 -9.20 7.16
N ALA A 54 9.91 -9.97 6.27
CA ALA A 54 10.96 -9.47 5.37
C ALA A 54 10.44 -8.38 4.43
N THR A 55 9.19 -8.48 3.96
CA THR A 55 8.54 -7.46 3.14
C THR A 55 8.37 -6.16 3.92
N TYR A 56 7.91 -6.24 5.17
CA TYR A 56 7.76 -5.06 6.05
C TYR A 56 9.11 -4.40 6.38
N LEU A 57 10.14 -5.21 6.65
CA LEU A 57 11.51 -4.76 6.86
C LEU A 57 12.07 -4.04 5.61
N SER A 58 11.83 -4.59 4.42
CA SER A 58 12.28 -4.01 3.16
C SER A 58 11.66 -2.63 2.92
N GLN A 59 10.35 -2.48 3.16
CA GLN A 59 9.69 -1.17 3.06
C GLN A 59 10.22 -0.15 4.09
N SER A 60 10.50 -0.62 5.30
CA SER A 60 11.07 0.22 6.36
C SER A 60 12.49 0.68 6.02
N ALA A 61 13.28 -0.18 5.36
CA ALA A 61 14.61 0.15 4.88
C ALA A 61 14.59 1.21 3.77
N VAL A 62 13.60 1.17 2.87
CA VAL A 62 13.39 2.21 1.84
C VAL A 62 13.14 3.57 2.51
N TRP A 63 12.23 3.64 3.47
CA TRP A 63 11.99 4.88 4.22
C TRP A 63 13.22 5.34 4.99
N ARG A 64 13.96 4.42 5.63
CA ARG A 64 15.22 4.77 6.30
C ARG A 64 16.27 5.33 5.34
N ALA A 65 16.35 4.81 4.11
CA ALA A 65 17.26 5.33 3.09
C ALA A 65 16.89 6.74 2.63
N VAL A 66 15.59 7.05 2.54
CA VAL A 66 15.08 8.39 2.24
C VAL A 66 15.35 9.35 3.41
N LEU A 67 15.00 8.96 4.64
CA LEU A 67 15.20 9.79 5.83
C LEU A 67 16.66 10.01 6.21
N ARG A 68 17.58 9.14 5.78
CA ARG A 68 19.03 9.35 5.95
C ARG A 68 19.57 10.58 5.22
N ARG A 69 18.82 11.13 4.25
CA ARG A 69 19.18 12.38 3.57
C ARG A 69 18.65 13.62 4.31
N THR A 70 17.83 13.44 5.33
CA THR A 70 17.32 14.49 6.22
C THR A 70 18.05 14.46 7.57
N ARG A 71 18.03 15.57 8.31
CA ARG A 71 18.71 15.66 9.63
C ARG A 71 18.02 14.90 10.76
N PHE A 72 16.91 14.20 10.48
CA PHE A 72 16.10 13.52 11.48
C PHE A 72 16.48 12.05 11.61
N HIS A 73 16.91 11.65 12.81
CA HIS A 73 17.25 10.26 13.13
C HIS A 73 16.01 9.54 13.67
N VAL A 74 15.28 8.85 12.78
CA VAL A 74 14.10 8.07 13.18
C VAL A 74 14.51 6.61 13.45
N PRO A 75 14.15 6.04 14.61
CA PRO A 75 14.49 4.66 14.94
C PRO A 75 13.78 3.67 14.01
N LEU A 76 14.46 2.56 13.68
CA LEU A 76 13.95 1.49 12.80
C LEU A 76 12.58 0.95 13.24
N GLY A 77 12.36 0.82 14.55
CA GLY A 77 11.08 0.35 15.10
C GLY A 77 9.91 1.26 14.75
N ALA A 78 10.12 2.59 14.79
CA ALA A 78 9.07 3.54 14.40
C ALA A 78 8.77 3.46 12.89
N LEU A 79 9.80 3.27 12.05
CA LEU A 79 9.63 3.05 10.61
C LEU A 79 8.91 1.74 10.30
N TYR A 80 9.17 0.69 11.09
CA TYR A 80 8.48 -0.58 10.99
C TYR A 80 7.00 -0.45 11.36
N THR A 81 6.69 0.14 12.51
CA THR A 81 5.30 0.41 12.94
C THR A 81 4.56 1.29 11.92
N MET A 82 5.23 2.30 11.38
CA MET A 82 4.67 3.16 10.33
C MET A 82 4.40 2.38 9.04
N SER A 83 5.34 1.55 8.59
CA SER A 83 5.18 0.73 7.37
C SER A 83 4.09 -0.32 7.53
N PHE A 84 4.01 -0.95 8.70
CA PHE A 84 2.95 -1.88 9.06
C PHE A 84 1.58 -1.19 9.04
N ALA A 85 1.44 -0.04 9.70
CA ALA A 85 0.20 0.72 9.71
C ALA A 85 -0.20 1.17 8.30
N LYS A 86 0.76 1.64 7.50
CA LYS A 86 0.53 2.01 6.09
C LYS A 86 0.01 0.83 5.28
N LEU A 87 0.69 -0.31 5.33
CA LEU A 87 0.31 -1.49 4.55
C LEU A 87 -1.01 -2.10 5.02
N PHE A 88 -1.23 -2.09 6.33
CA PHE A 88 -2.50 -2.52 6.89
C PHE A 88 -3.63 -1.63 6.39
N VAL A 89 -3.46 -0.31 6.39
CA VAL A 89 -4.44 0.62 5.83
C VAL A 89 -4.62 0.42 4.32
N ASP A 90 -3.52 0.19 3.58
CA ASP A 90 -3.55 -0.10 2.15
C ASP A 90 -4.33 -1.39 1.83
N GLN A 91 -4.32 -2.38 2.72
CA GLN A 91 -5.01 -3.67 2.57
C GLN A 91 -6.42 -3.71 3.18
N ALA A 92 -6.63 -3.00 4.30
CA ALA A 92 -7.88 -3.01 5.06
C ALA A 92 -8.91 -2.02 4.53
N LEU A 93 -8.47 -0.92 3.90
CA LEU A 93 -9.36 -0.08 3.14
C LEU A 93 -9.50 -0.68 1.73
N PRO A 94 -10.70 -1.12 1.32
CA PRO A 94 -10.96 -1.61 -0.03
C PRO A 94 -11.02 -0.40 -0.98
N SER A 95 -9.86 0.24 -1.14
CA SER A 95 -9.58 1.26 -2.14
C SER A 95 -9.23 0.65 -3.50
N ALA A 96 -9.37 -0.68 -3.64
CA ALA A 96 -8.93 -1.47 -4.80
C ALA A 96 -7.44 -1.26 -5.14
N GLY A 97 -6.59 -1.08 -4.13
CA GLY A 97 -5.15 -0.84 -4.34
C GLY A 97 -4.81 0.59 -4.75
N ILE A 98 -5.75 1.53 -4.71
CA ILE A 98 -5.48 2.98 -4.83
C ILE A 98 -4.92 3.52 -3.51
N SER A 99 -3.83 2.89 -3.06
CA SER A 99 -2.95 3.45 -2.06
C SER A 99 -2.23 4.66 -2.65
N GLY A 100 -1.78 5.59 -1.80
CA GLY A 100 -0.82 6.63 -2.19
C GLY A 100 0.41 6.05 -2.91
N ALA A 101 0.76 4.78 -2.70
CA ALA A 101 1.79 4.08 -3.46
C ALA A 101 1.40 3.80 -4.92
N ALA A 102 0.16 3.41 -5.21
CA ALA A 102 -0.30 3.20 -6.59
C ALA A 102 -0.47 4.53 -7.34
N LEU A 103 -0.93 5.57 -6.64
CA LEU A 103 -0.93 6.95 -7.15
C LEU A 103 0.50 7.42 -7.46
N SER A 104 1.45 7.20 -6.53
CA SER A 104 2.87 7.54 -6.74
C SER A 104 3.49 6.77 -7.91
N ALA A 105 3.22 5.46 -8.00
CA ALA A 105 3.70 4.61 -9.09
C ALA A 105 3.08 5.03 -10.44
N THR A 106 1.79 5.38 -10.46
CA THR A 106 1.09 5.85 -11.66
C THR A 106 1.62 7.20 -12.11
N VAL A 107 1.87 8.13 -11.19
CA VAL A 107 2.45 9.44 -11.50
C VAL A 107 3.89 9.28 -11.99
N LEU A 108 4.70 8.43 -11.36
CA LEU A 108 6.06 8.14 -11.79
C LEU A 108 6.07 7.52 -13.19
N PHE A 109 5.25 6.50 -13.42
CA PHE A 109 5.13 5.83 -14.72
C PHE A 109 4.64 6.79 -15.80
N ARG A 110 3.59 7.59 -15.53
CA ARG A 110 3.10 8.61 -16.46
C ARG A 110 4.14 9.69 -16.72
N GLY A 111 4.83 10.19 -15.70
CA GLY A 111 5.92 11.14 -15.87
C GLY A 111 7.02 10.56 -16.75
N PHE A 112 7.51 9.37 -16.43
CA PHE A 112 8.56 8.72 -17.22
C PHE A 112 8.13 8.49 -18.67
N SER A 113 6.92 7.97 -18.88
CA SER A 113 6.38 7.69 -20.21
C SER A 113 6.06 8.94 -21.02
N PHE A 114 5.81 10.10 -20.39
CA PHE A 114 5.58 11.37 -21.07
C PHE A 114 6.88 12.15 -21.34
N TYR A 115 7.83 12.13 -20.40
CA TYR A 115 9.09 12.86 -20.53
C TYR A 115 10.11 12.14 -21.41
N LEU A 116 10.21 10.81 -21.34
CA LEU A 116 11.16 10.03 -22.15
C LEU A 116 11.01 10.25 -23.68
N PRO A 117 9.79 10.27 -24.26
CA PRO A 117 9.59 10.59 -25.68
C PRO A 117 9.63 12.08 -26.01
N LEU A 118 9.57 12.99 -25.03
CA LEU A 118 9.71 14.44 -25.25
C LEU A 118 11.18 14.89 -25.34
N LEU A 119 12.11 14.11 -24.77
CA LEU A 119 13.55 14.41 -24.76
C LEU A 119 14.14 14.53 -26.18
N PRO A 120 13.84 13.64 -27.15
CA PRO A 120 14.31 13.80 -28.52
C PRO A 120 13.77 15.08 -29.19
N GLY A 121 12.50 15.42 -28.98
CA GLY A 121 11.87 16.63 -29.53
C GLY A 121 12.46 17.92 -28.97
N LEU A 122 12.72 17.96 -27.65
CA LEU A 122 13.42 19.08 -26.99
C LEU A 122 14.88 19.21 -27.42
N TRP A 123 15.52 18.11 -27.82
CA TRP A 123 16.89 18.12 -28.33
C TRP A 123 16.94 18.64 -29.77
N LEU A 124 16.00 18.23 -30.63
CA LEU A 124 15.89 18.69 -32.01
C LEU A 124 15.47 20.17 -32.10
N SER A 125 14.59 20.65 -31.22
CA SER A 125 14.16 22.05 -31.22
C SER A 125 15.27 23.04 -30.85
N ARG A 126 16.31 22.59 -30.13
CA ARG A 126 17.52 23.39 -29.84
C ARG A 126 18.43 23.57 -31.06
N GLY A 127 18.35 22.68 -32.04
CA GLY A 127 19.03 22.84 -33.32
C GLY A 127 18.35 23.89 -34.19
N VAL A 128 17.02 23.89 -34.21
CA VAL A 128 16.20 24.78 -35.06
C VAL A 128 16.22 26.24 -34.58
N LEU A 129 16.34 26.51 -33.27
CA LEU A 129 16.43 27.88 -32.75
C LEU A 129 17.84 28.49 -32.83
N ARG A 130 18.79 27.77 -33.43
CA ARG A 130 20.20 28.20 -33.58
C ARG A 130 20.60 28.47 -35.04
N GLU A 131 19.67 28.30 -35.98
CA GLU A 131 19.73 28.85 -37.35
C GLU A 131 18.91 30.14 -37.42
#